data_AF-A0A934LAG5-F1
#
_entry.id   AF-A0A934LAG5-F1
#
_cell.length_a   1.000
_cell.length_b   1.000
_cell.length_c   1.000
_cell.angle_alpha   90.00
_cell.angle_beta   90.00
_cell.angle_gamma   90.00
#
_symmetry.space_group_name_H-M   'P 1'
#
loop_
_entity.id
_entity.type
_entity.pdbx_description
1 polymer ?
#
loop_
_entity_poly.entity_id
_entity_poly.type
_entity_poly.pdbx_seq_one_letter_code
_entity_poly.pdbx_strand_id
1 'polypeptide(L)'
;MSKDDKRITRGRFAGKKITFASTERIEEFRQLASDFMGRFFDFLPGEYLISDESDLLDFTEMGSSDTSEIWIRITEVYGVSLADVESERLVNIFTEITRRKNVQ
;
A
#
# COMPACT_ATOMS: atom_id res chain seq x y z
N MET A 1 -15.13 16.57 9.27
CA MET A 1 -15.24 15.28 9.99
C MET A 1 -14.63 15.44 11.38
N SER A 2 -15.33 14.98 12.42
CA SER A 2 -14.86 15.07 13.82
C SER A 2 -13.51 14.35 13.95
N LYS A 3 -12.49 15.03 14.49
CA LYS A 3 -11.25 14.37 14.89
C LYS A 3 -11.58 13.53 16.12
N ASP A 4 -12.00 12.29 15.90
CA ASP A 4 -12.17 11.33 16.99
C ASP A 4 -10.87 11.29 17.80
N ASP A 5 -10.93 11.80 19.03
CA ASP A 5 -9.80 11.80 19.96
C ASP A 5 -9.66 10.39 20.55
N LYS A 6 -9.48 9.39 19.67
CA LYS A 6 -9.31 7.99 20.06
C LYS A 6 -8.03 7.89 20.87
N ARG A 7 -8.20 7.74 22.18
CA ARG A 7 -7.11 7.57 23.12
C ARG A 7 -7.06 6.12 23.55
N ILE A 8 -5.84 5.61 23.71
CA ILE A 8 -5.64 4.28 24.28
C ILE A 8 -6.06 4.34 25.74
N THR A 9 -7.00 3.48 26.15
CA THR A 9 -7.62 3.58 27.48
C THR A 9 -6.88 2.79 28.55
N ARG A 10 -6.02 1.83 28.17
CA ARG A 10 -5.36 0.90 29.09
C ARG A 10 -3.97 0.47 28.59
N GLY A 11 -3.16 -0.10 29.49
CA GLY A 11 -1.85 -0.67 29.18
C GLY A 11 -0.74 0.38 29.03
N ARG A 12 0.43 -0.06 28.54
CA ARG A 12 1.66 0.75 28.44
C ARG A 12 1.49 2.09 27.71
N PHE A 13 0.56 2.15 26.76
CA PHE A 13 0.31 3.33 25.94
C PHE A 13 -0.93 4.13 26.36
N ALA A 14 -1.50 3.88 27.55
CA ALA A 14 -2.68 4.59 28.03
C ALA A 14 -2.51 6.12 27.99
N GLY A 15 -3.55 6.82 27.55
CA GLY A 15 -3.59 8.27 27.40
C GLY A 15 -2.97 8.81 26.10
N LYS A 16 -2.23 7.98 25.34
CA LYS A 16 -1.71 8.36 24.01
C LYS A 16 -2.84 8.45 22.99
N LYS A 17 -2.71 9.39 22.06
CA LYS A 17 -3.64 9.62 20.96
C LYS A 17 -3.31 8.70 19.79
N ILE A 18 -4.33 8.12 19.19
CA ILE A 18 -4.26 7.35 17.95
C ILE A 18 -4.55 8.30 16.79
N THR A 19 -3.70 8.26 15.78
CA THR A 19 -3.94 8.88 14.48
C THR A 19 -3.82 7.77 13.44
N PHE A 20 -4.85 7.60 12.61
CA PHE A 20 -4.80 6.65 11.50
C PHE A 20 -4.08 7.28 10.31
N ALA A 21 -3.36 6.45 9.57
CA ALA A 21 -2.86 6.85 8.26
C ALA A 21 -4.04 7.19 7.33
N SER A 22 -3.82 8.17 6.46
CA SER A 22 -4.80 8.56 5.43
C SER A 22 -5.03 7.40 4.46
N THR A 23 -6.22 7.36 3.85
CA THR A 23 -6.55 6.47 2.73
C THR A 23 -6.98 7.27 1.50
N GLU A 24 -6.86 8.60 1.51
CA GLU A 24 -7.38 9.46 0.46
C GLU A 24 -6.75 9.15 -0.90
N ARG A 25 -5.43 8.98 -0.96
CA ARG A 25 -4.73 8.71 -2.22
C ARG A 25 -4.94 7.28 -2.69
N ILE A 26 -4.88 6.30 -1.79
CA ILE A 26 -5.02 4.89 -2.17
C ILE A 26 -6.42 4.57 -2.70
N GLU A 27 -7.46 5.26 -2.21
CA GLU A 27 -8.84 5.10 -2.69
C GLU A 27 -9.03 5.58 -4.14
N GLU A 28 -8.23 6.53 -4.62
CA GLU A 28 -8.23 6.93 -6.05
C GLU A 28 -7.86 5.75 -6.97
N PHE A 29 -7.10 4.78 -6.45
CA PHE A 29 -6.63 3.60 -7.18
C PHE A 29 -7.43 2.33 -6.88
N ARG A 30 -8.64 2.42 -6.31
CA ARG A 30 -9.38 1.27 -5.75
C ARG A 30 -9.42 0.01 -6.64
N GLN A 31 -9.71 0.16 -7.93
CA GLN A 31 -9.75 -0.97 -8.85
C GLN A 31 -8.36 -1.55 -9.10
N LEU A 32 -7.36 -0.70 -9.33
CA LEU A 32 -5.97 -1.12 -9.52
C LEU A 32 -5.45 -1.80 -8.25
N ALA A 33 -5.75 -1.25 -7.08
CA ALA A 33 -5.39 -1.83 -5.80
C ALA A 33 -6.00 -3.23 -5.63
N SER A 34 -7.29 -3.39 -5.88
CA SER A 34 -7.95 -4.71 -5.82
C SER A 34 -7.30 -5.72 -6.76
N ASP A 35 -7.05 -5.34 -8.01
CA ASP A 35 -6.42 -6.24 -8.98
C ASP A 35 -4.97 -6.57 -8.59
N PHE A 36 -4.24 -5.60 -8.05
CA PHE A 36 -2.86 -5.75 -7.60
C PHE A 36 -2.79 -6.70 -6.41
N MET A 37 -3.60 -6.50 -5.38
CA MET A 37 -3.60 -7.35 -4.19
C MET A 37 -3.91 -8.81 -4.54
N GLY A 38 -4.90 -9.05 -5.40
CA GLY A 38 -5.20 -10.41 -5.87
C GLY A 38 -4.10 -11.03 -6.73
N ARG A 39 -3.45 -10.25 -7.61
CA ARG A 39 -2.41 -10.79 -8.50
C ARG A 39 -1.09 -11.08 -7.81
N PHE A 40 -0.65 -10.19 -6.94
CA PHE A 40 0.70 -10.25 -6.37
C PHE A 40 0.75 -10.97 -5.04
N PHE A 41 -0.32 -10.85 -4.23
CA PHE A 41 -0.38 -11.39 -2.87
C PHE A 41 -1.48 -12.42 -2.65
N ASP A 42 -2.28 -12.73 -3.68
CA ASP A 42 -3.41 -13.68 -3.61
C ASP A 42 -4.45 -13.31 -2.53
N PHE A 43 -4.62 -12.01 -2.28
CA PHE A 43 -5.62 -11.51 -1.32
C PHE A 43 -6.90 -11.06 -2.01
N LEU A 44 -8.03 -11.52 -1.47
CA LEU A 44 -9.37 -11.09 -1.88
C LEU A 44 -9.76 -9.76 -1.20
N PRO A 45 -10.68 -8.99 -1.80
CA PRO A 45 -11.24 -7.81 -1.14
C PRO A 45 -11.81 -8.15 0.24
N GLY A 46 -11.33 -7.45 1.27
CA GLY A 46 -11.70 -7.67 2.67
C GLY A 46 -10.71 -8.49 3.48
N GLU A 47 -9.73 -9.15 2.84
CA GLU A 47 -8.64 -9.87 3.51
C GLU A 47 -7.45 -8.96 3.87
N TYR A 48 -7.42 -7.75 3.30
CA TYR A 48 -6.35 -6.78 3.48
C TYR A 48 -6.89 -5.39 3.85
N LEU A 49 -6.04 -4.59 4.48
CA LEU A 49 -6.25 -3.16 4.71
C LEU A 49 -4.99 -2.41 4.28
N ILE A 50 -5.17 -1.46 3.36
CA ILE A 50 -4.09 -0.59 2.85
C ILE A 50 -4.40 0.86 3.16
N SER A 51 -3.36 1.65 3.33
CA SER A 51 -3.40 3.10 3.52
C SER A 51 -2.40 3.79 2.61
N ASP A 52 -2.38 5.12 2.64
CA ASP A 52 -1.40 5.93 1.90
C ASP A 52 0.05 5.67 2.36
N GLU A 53 0.22 5.08 3.55
CA GLU A 53 1.52 4.71 4.12
C GLU A 53 1.91 3.25 3.86
N SER A 54 1.03 2.44 3.27
CA SER A 54 1.30 1.02 3.04
C SER A 54 2.34 0.81 1.93
N ASP A 55 3.26 -0.11 2.14
CA ASP A 55 4.30 -0.49 1.19
C ASP A 55 4.31 -2.01 0.89
N LEU A 56 5.19 -2.45 0.00
CA LEU A 56 5.28 -3.86 -0.38
C LEU A 56 5.70 -4.78 0.79
N LEU A 57 6.51 -4.29 1.72
CA LEU A 57 7.03 -5.10 2.83
C LEU A 57 5.95 -5.45 3.84
N ASP A 58 4.93 -4.60 3.99
CA ASP A 58 3.74 -4.88 4.81
C ASP A 58 3.04 -6.22 4.44
N PHE A 59 3.28 -6.72 3.23
CA PHE A 59 2.68 -7.93 2.68
C PHE A 59 3.69 -9.07 2.45
N THR A 60 4.88 -8.96 3.03
CA THR A 60 5.90 -10.02 3.03
C THR A 60 6.03 -10.68 4.42
N GLU A 61 6.86 -11.72 4.53
CA GLU A 61 7.12 -12.35 5.82
C GLU A 61 7.64 -11.34 6.86
N MET A 62 7.18 -11.47 8.11
CA MET A 62 7.57 -10.55 9.18
C MET A 62 9.09 -10.53 9.36
N GLY A 63 9.69 -9.34 9.19
CA GLY A 63 11.13 -9.15 9.30
C GLY A 63 11.89 -9.39 8.01
N SER A 64 11.21 -9.73 6.91
CA SER A 64 11.78 -9.66 5.57
C SER A 64 12.14 -8.21 5.22
N SER A 65 13.20 -8.07 4.43
CA SER A 65 13.58 -6.82 3.78
C SER A 65 13.68 -6.99 2.27
N ASP A 66 13.14 -8.09 1.73
CA ASP A 66 13.29 -8.47 0.33
C ASP A 66 11.93 -8.41 -0.39
N THR A 67 11.87 -7.56 -1.41
CA THR A 67 10.75 -7.39 -2.33
C THR A 67 11.15 -7.70 -3.78
N SER A 68 12.33 -8.28 -3.99
CA SER A 68 12.93 -8.48 -5.33
C SER A 68 12.04 -9.29 -6.25
N GLU A 69 11.47 -10.40 -5.77
CA GLU A 69 10.56 -11.24 -6.55
C GLU A 69 9.26 -10.51 -6.92
N ILE A 70 8.76 -9.67 -6.02
CA ILE A 70 7.58 -8.85 -6.26
C ILE A 70 7.90 -7.84 -7.36
N TRP A 71 9.05 -7.16 -7.29
CA TRP A 71 9.49 -6.19 -8.30
C TRP A 71 9.73 -6.79 -9.67
N ILE A 72 10.27 -8.01 -9.75
CA ILE A 72 10.38 -8.75 -11.02
C ILE A 72 8.99 -8.88 -11.65
N ARG A 73 8.00 -9.35 -10.88
CA ARG A 73 6.63 -9.53 -11.38
C ARG A 73 5.95 -8.20 -11.73
N ILE A 74 6.15 -7.13 -10.94
CA ILE A 74 5.59 -5.80 -11.25
C ILE A 74 6.15 -5.29 -12.58
N THR A 75 7.46 -5.47 -12.79
CA THR A 75 8.13 -5.08 -14.03
C THR A 75 7.59 -5.86 -15.22
N GLU A 76 7.38 -7.17 -15.08
CA GLU A 76 6.82 -8.01 -16.14
C GLU A 76 5.38 -7.63 -16.49
N VAL A 77 4.53 -7.35 -15.50
CA VAL A 77 3.09 -7.11 -15.71
C VAL A 77 2.79 -5.66 -16.13
N TYR A 78 3.50 -4.69 -15.57
CA TYR A 78 3.21 -3.27 -15.77
C TYR A 78 4.33 -2.50 -16.46
N GLY A 79 5.49 -3.12 -16.67
CA GLY A 79 6.68 -2.42 -17.19
C GLY A 79 7.28 -1.41 -16.21
N VAL A 80 6.85 -1.38 -14.95
CA VAL A 80 7.32 -0.45 -13.92
C VAL A 80 8.38 -1.13 -13.06
N SER A 81 9.53 -0.50 -12.90
CA SER A 81 10.63 -0.97 -12.07
C SER A 81 10.80 -0.12 -10.80
N LEU A 82 11.59 -0.61 -9.84
CA LEU A 82 11.89 0.13 -8.62
C LEU A 82 12.53 1.51 -8.90
N ALA A 83 13.30 1.64 -9.97
CA ALA A 83 13.94 2.90 -10.36
C ALA A 83 12.94 3.97 -10.86
N ASP A 84 11.71 3.57 -11.19
CA ASP A 84 10.67 4.45 -11.73
C ASP A 84 9.81 5.09 -10.63
N VAL A 85 9.97 4.68 -9.38
CA VAL A 85 9.18 5.15 -8.23
C VAL A 85 10.07 5.76 -7.16
N GLU A 86 9.53 6.72 -6.42
CA GLU A 86 10.25 7.34 -5.29
C GLU A 86 10.44 6.37 -4.12
N SER A 87 9.50 5.45 -3.93
CA SER A 87 9.55 4.43 -2.89
C SER A 87 8.62 3.26 -3.21
N GLU A 88 8.75 2.19 -2.44
CA GLU A 88 7.92 0.98 -2.54
C GLU A 88 6.51 1.15 -1.94
N ARG A 89 6.13 2.37 -1.54
CA ARG A 89 4.76 2.66 -1.12
C ARG A 89 3.80 2.37 -2.27
N LEU A 90 2.70 1.69 -1.98
CA LEU A 90 1.70 1.31 -2.97
C LEU A 90 1.16 2.53 -3.74
N VAL A 91 1.00 3.67 -3.08
CA VAL A 91 0.57 4.94 -3.73
C VAL A 91 1.53 5.38 -4.82
N ASN A 92 2.85 5.21 -4.63
CA ASN A 92 3.86 5.62 -5.61
C ASN A 92 3.89 4.66 -6.79
N ILE A 93 3.79 3.35 -6.51
CA ILE A 93 3.67 2.30 -7.53
C ILE A 93 2.43 2.52 -8.39
N PHE A 94 1.25 2.72 -7.78
CA PHE A 94 -0.01 2.89 -8.50
C PHE A 94 -0.07 4.19 -9.29
N THR A 95 0.55 5.25 -8.79
CA THR A 95 0.71 6.51 -9.51
C THR A 95 1.49 6.28 -10.81
N GLU A 96 2.63 5.58 -10.74
CA GLU A 96 3.48 5.33 -11.92
C GLU A 96 2.83 4.38 -12.92
N ILE A 97 2.17 3.31 -12.46
CA ILE A 97 1.38 2.41 -13.32
C ILE A 97 0.30 3.20 -14.08
N THR A 98 -0.44 4.07 -13.37
CA THR A 98 -1.52 4.86 -13.97
C THR A 98 -0.96 5.89 -14.95
N ARG A 99 0.16 6.54 -14.62
CA ARG A 99 0.84 7.49 -15.51
C ARG A 99 1.22 6.83 -16.83
N ARG A 100 1.78 5.61 -16.81
CA ARG A 100 2.17 4.89 -18.04
C ARG A 100 0.97 4.47 -18.88
N LYS A 101 -0.11 4.02 -18.26
CA LYS A 101 -1.36 3.67 -18.96
C LYS A 101 -1.98 4.84 -19.71
N ASN A 102 -1.79 6.07 -19.23
CA ASN A 102 -2.34 7.27 -19.86
C ASN A 102 -1.45 7.85 -20.98
N VAL A 103 -0.24 7.30 -21.18
CA VAL A 103 0.71 7.74 -22.22
C VAL A 103 0.72 6.79 -23.42
N GLN A 104 0.17 5.58 -23.27
CA GLN A 104 -0.09 4.62 -24.36
C GLN A 104 -1.49 4.80 -24.93
#